data_AF-A0A969UQH0-F1
#
_entry.id   AF-A0A969UQH0-F1
#
_cell.length_a   1.000
_cell.length_b   1.000
_cell.length_c   1.000
_cell.angle_alpha   90.00
_cell.angle_beta   90.00
_cell.angle_gamma   90.00
#
_symmetry.space_group_name_H-M   'P 1'
#
loop_
_entity.id
_entity.type
_entity.pdbx_description
1 polymer ?
#
loop_
_entity_poly.entity_id
_entity_poly.type
_entity_poly.pdbx_seq_one_letter_code
_entity_poly.pdbx_strand_id
1 'polypeptide(L)'
;MAFAFLELRCTFGGRSIVPDIAVFRWQNIELDEDGEPLDTVLVAPNWTIEILSPDQSSNRVTGNILHCLKYGCQLGWLIDPDDRSILIFQPQQQPELFHQNDKDGRLARLSQGNQDACPRRNQGL
;
A
#
# COMPACT_ATOMS: atom_id res chain seq x y z
N MET A 1 -13.95 -3.41 4.14
CA MET A 1 -13.62 -1.97 4.03
C MET A 1 -12.11 -1.81 4.19
N ALA A 2 -11.52 -0.78 3.58
CA ALA A 2 -10.10 -0.47 3.68
C ALA A 2 -9.92 1.02 3.98
N PHE A 3 -8.88 1.35 4.74
CA PHE A 3 -8.59 2.70 5.22
C PHE A 3 -7.13 3.05 4.92
N ALA A 4 -6.89 4.32 4.59
CA ALA A 4 -5.58 4.86 4.29
C ALA A 4 -5.12 5.76 5.44
N PHE A 5 -3.87 5.58 5.85
CA PHE A 5 -3.24 6.32 6.93
C PHE A 5 -2.00 7.02 6.39
N LEU A 6 -1.78 8.26 6.81
CA LEU A 6 -0.59 9.02 6.49
C LEU A 6 0.49 8.72 7.54
N GLU A 7 1.70 8.43 7.09
CA GLU A 7 2.89 8.27 7.95
C GLU A 7 2.70 7.31 9.14
N LEU A 8 1.88 6.27 8.99
CA LEU A 8 1.63 5.29 10.05
C LEU A 8 2.83 4.34 10.21
N ARG A 9 3.33 4.20 11.43
CA ARG A 9 4.44 3.29 11.73
C ARG A 9 3.98 1.84 11.67
N CYS A 10 4.65 1.06 10.83
CA CYS A 10 4.42 -0.37 10.66
C CYS A 10 5.68 -1.15 11.09
N THR A 11 5.58 -2.01 12.10
CA THR A 11 6.70 -2.79 12.64
C THR A 11 6.49 -4.28 12.42
N PHE A 12 7.26 -4.88 11.51
CA PHE A 12 7.13 -6.28 11.13
C PHE A 12 8.42 -6.81 10.50
N GLY A 13 8.65 -8.12 10.61
CA GLY A 13 9.84 -8.74 10.03
C GLY A 13 11.16 -8.17 10.56
N GLY A 14 11.17 -7.70 11.82
CA GLY A 14 12.34 -7.11 12.47
C GLY A 14 12.69 -5.68 12.04
N ARG A 15 11.82 -4.97 11.31
CA ARG A 15 12.03 -3.59 10.88
C ARG A 15 10.78 -2.74 11.15
N SER A 16 10.99 -1.45 11.40
CA SER A 16 9.92 -0.45 11.38
C SER A 16 10.03 0.36 10.09
N ILE A 17 8.92 0.48 9.38
CA ILE A 17 8.77 1.27 8.15
C ILE A 17 7.65 2.28 8.38
N VAL A 18 7.82 3.49 7.84
CA VAL A 18 6.81 4.54 7.85
C VAL A 18 6.58 4.91 6.38
N PRO A 19 5.58 4.29 5.72
CA PRO A 19 5.22 4.66 4.35
C PRO A 19 4.57 6.04 4.33
N ASP A 20 4.67 6.76 3.21
CA ASP A 20 3.91 8.01 3.04
C ASP A 20 2.40 7.76 3.19
N ILE A 21 1.90 6.68 2.57
CA ILE A 21 0.52 6.21 2.76
C ILE A 21 0.50 4.70 2.95
N ALA A 22 -0.11 4.27 4.05
CA ALA A 22 -0.33 2.86 4.38
C ALA A 22 -1.82 2.53 4.32
N VAL A 23 -2.19 1.54 3.51
CA VAL A 23 -3.59 1.11 3.36
C VAL A 23 -3.80 -0.26 3.98
N PHE A 24 -4.77 -0.35 4.88
CA PHE A 24 -5.13 -1.56 5.61
C PHE A 24 -6.60 -1.93 5.38
N ARG A 25 -6.89 -3.23 5.30
CA ARG A 25 -8.26 -3.72 5.53
C ARG A 25 -8.60 -3.52 7.01
N TRP A 26 -9.83 -3.08 7.28
CA TRP A 26 -10.28 -2.78 8.65
C TRP A 26 -10.00 -3.90 9.65
N GLN A 27 -10.21 -5.15 9.24
CA GLN A 27 -9.97 -6.32 10.11
C GLN A 27 -8.51 -6.55 10.51
N ASN A 28 -7.54 -5.85 9.91
CA ASN A 28 -6.11 -6.00 10.17
C ASN A 28 -5.56 -4.86 11.04
N ILE A 29 -6.40 -3.90 11.44
CA ILE A 29 -6.00 -2.76 12.27
C ILE A 29 -6.28 -3.11 13.72
N GLU A 30 -5.24 -3.05 14.55
CA GLU A 30 -5.39 -3.15 16.00
C GLU A 30 -5.91 -1.81 16.53
N LEU A 31 -6.95 -1.88 17.36
CA LEU A 31 -7.57 -0.72 18.00
C LEU A 31 -7.22 -0.73 19.50
N ASP A 32 -7.10 0.45 20.10
CA ASP A 32 -6.97 0.60 21.54
C ASP A 32 -8.31 0.40 22.27
N GLU A 33 -8.32 0.67 23.59
CA GLU A 33 -9.50 0.52 24.44
C GLU A 33 -10.64 1.49 24.09
N ASP A 34 -10.31 2.64 23.47
CA ASP A 34 -11.27 3.64 23.00
C ASP A 34 -11.77 3.35 21.58
N GLY A 35 -11.22 2.32 20.92
CA GLY A 35 -11.57 1.92 19.56
C GLY A 35 -10.83 2.70 18.48
N GLU A 36 -9.76 3.41 18.85
CA GLU A 36 -8.92 4.18 17.93
C GLU A 36 -7.75 3.33 17.41
N PRO A 37 -7.30 3.53 16.15
CA PRO A 37 -6.14 2.83 15.60
C PRO A 37 -4.87 3.12 16.41
N LEU A 38 -4.11 2.07 16.74
CA LEU A 38 -2.81 2.24 17.40
C LEU A 38 -1.83 3.07 16.53
N ASP A 39 -1.06 3.95 17.18
CA ASP A 39 0.01 4.75 16.55
C ASP A 39 1.11 3.89 15.87
N THR A 40 1.17 2.60 16.22
CA THR A 40 2.06 1.63 15.60
C THR A 40 1.33 0.31 15.41
N VAL A 41 1.35 -0.20 14.19
CA VAL A 41 0.80 -1.51 13.84
C VAL A 41 1.91 -2.54 13.68
N LEU A 42 1.64 -3.78 14.09
CA LEU A 42 2.62 -4.88 14.09
C LEU A 42 2.57 -5.76 12.83
N VAL A 43 1.93 -5.26 11.78
CA VAL A 43 1.68 -5.96 10.52
C VAL A 43 2.10 -5.09 9.33
N ALA A 44 2.41 -5.73 8.21
CA ALA A 44 2.65 -5.02 6.95
C ALA A 44 1.33 -4.41 6.41
N PRO A 45 1.38 -3.23 5.75
CA PRO A 45 0.22 -2.70 5.05
C PRO A 45 -0.28 -3.69 3.99
N ASN A 46 -1.58 -3.67 3.69
CA ASN A 46 -2.10 -4.43 2.56
C ASN A 46 -1.70 -3.79 1.24
N TRP A 47 -1.60 -2.46 1.22
CA TRP A 47 -1.04 -1.68 0.13
C TRP A 47 -0.18 -0.53 0.68
N THR A 48 1.08 -0.49 0.27
CA THR A 48 2.03 0.59 0.60
C THR A 48 2.16 1.53 -0.60
N ILE A 49 2.09 2.84 -0.36
CA ILE A 49 2.31 3.86 -1.39
C ILE A 49 3.42 4.77 -0.87
N GLU A 50 4.44 4.94 -1.69
CA GLU A 50 5.57 5.83 -1.44
C GLU A 50 5.61 6.87 -2.56
N ILE A 51 5.84 8.13 -2.21
CA ILE A 51 5.97 9.26 -3.11
C ILE A 51 7.42 9.71 -3.04
N LEU A 52 8.18 9.45 -4.11
CA LEU A 52 9.58 9.79 -4.15
C LEU A 52 9.75 11.31 -4.08
N SER A 53 10.50 11.77 -3.09
CA SER A 53 10.97 13.16 -3.01
C SER A 53 12.39 13.29 -3.57
N PRO A 54 12.79 14.47 -4.06
CA PRO A 54 14.09 14.65 -4.73
C PRO A 54 15.31 14.20 -3.91
N ASP A 55 15.24 14.35 -2.58
CA ASP A 55 16.33 14.01 -1.66
C ASP A 55 16.26 12.56 -1.12
N GLN A 56 15.24 11.80 -1.50
CA GLN A 56 15.08 10.40 -1.08
C GLN A 56 15.81 9.43 -2.01
N SER A 57 16.48 8.45 -1.41
CA SER A 57 17.08 7.34 -2.16
C SER A 57 16.00 6.40 -2.70
N SER A 58 15.85 6.34 -4.02
CA SER A 58 14.96 5.40 -4.72
C SER A 58 15.21 3.94 -4.34
N ASN A 59 16.48 3.54 -4.19
CA ASN A 59 16.85 2.20 -3.74
C ASN A 59 16.34 1.89 -2.32
N ARG A 60 16.42 2.86 -1.40
CA ARG A 60 15.93 2.70 -0.02
C ARG A 60 14.41 2.54 -0.01
N VAL A 61 13.69 3.40 -0.74
CA VAL A 61 12.23 3.36 -0.85
C VAL A 61 11.77 2.05 -1.50
N THR A 62 12.39 1.66 -2.61
CA THR A 62 12.13 0.36 -3.26
C THR A 62 12.39 -0.81 -2.31
N GLY A 63 13.48 -0.77 -1.54
CA GLY A 63 13.79 -1.78 -0.54
C GLY A 63 12.75 -1.87 0.59
N ASN A 64 12.11 -0.77 0.95
CA ASN A 64 10.99 -0.76 1.90
C ASN A 64 9.75 -1.42 1.30
N ILE A 65 9.38 -1.05 0.05
CA ILE A 65 8.24 -1.67 -0.65
C ILE A 65 8.43 -3.19 -0.77
N LEU A 66 9.62 -3.64 -1.19
CA LEU A 66 9.93 -5.07 -1.30
C LEU A 66 9.89 -5.79 0.06
N HIS A 67 10.29 -5.11 1.14
CA HIS A 67 10.14 -5.64 2.50
C HIS A 67 8.66 -5.79 2.87
N CYS A 68 7.82 -4.78 2.61
CA CYS A 68 6.37 -4.90 2.79
C CYS A 68 5.80 -6.12 2.05
N LEU A 69 6.14 -6.29 0.77
CA LEU A 69 5.66 -7.43 -0.05
C LEU A 69 6.12 -8.77 0.51
N LYS A 70 7.36 -8.87 0.99
CA LYS A 70 7.89 -10.09 1.62
C LYS A 70 7.08 -10.52 2.85
N TYR A 71 6.49 -9.58 3.59
CA TYR A 71 5.76 -9.83 4.83
C TYR A 71 4.24 -9.68 4.70
N GLY A 72 3.69 -9.86 3.49
CA GLY A 72 2.25 -10.01 3.27
C GLY A 72 1.53 -8.79 2.69
N CYS A 73 2.26 -7.73 2.34
CA CYS A 73 1.71 -6.65 1.51
C CYS A 73 1.34 -7.19 0.13
N GLN A 74 0.21 -6.75 -0.41
CA GLN A 74 -0.36 -7.27 -1.66
C GLN A 74 -0.07 -6.35 -2.85
N LEU A 75 0.21 -5.08 -2.58
CA LEU A 75 0.47 -4.07 -3.60
C LEU A 75 1.45 -3.02 -3.06
N GLY A 76 2.40 -2.61 -3.88
CA GLY A 76 3.32 -1.52 -3.58
C GLY A 76 3.33 -0.52 -4.73
N TRP A 77 3.15 0.76 -4.46
CA TRP A 77 3.29 1.81 -5.47
C TRP A 77 4.47 2.70 -5.09
N LEU A 78 5.35 2.95 -6.06
CA LEU A 78 6.31 4.04 -6.01
C LEU A 78 5.89 5.08 -7.04
N ILE A 79 5.53 6.26 -6.56
CA ILE A 79 5.17 7.39 -7.41
C ILE A 79 6.39 8.28 -7.52
N ASP A 80 6.86 8.55 -8.74
CA ASP A 80 7.92 9.51 -9.03
C ASP A 80 7.30 10.75 -9.69
N PRO A 81 7.14 11.86 -8.96
CA PRO A 81 6.57 13.09 -9.51
C PRO A 81 7.45 13.74 -10.59
N ASP A 82 8.78 13.60 -10.48
CA ASP A 82 9.73 14.23 -11.41
C ASP A 82 9.71 13.52 -12.76
N ASP A 83 9.64 12.18 -12.75
CA ASP A 83 9.51 11.33 -13.94
C ASP A 83 8.04 11.16 -14.41
N ARG A 84 7.08 11.67 -13.62
CA ARG A 84 5.62 11.52 -13.84
C ARG A 84 5.23 10.08 -14.08
N SER A 85 5.75 9.19 -13.24
CA SER A 85 5.61 7.76 -13.39
C SER A 85 5.17 7.08 -12.09
N ILE A 86 4.61 5.88 -12.25
CA ILE A 86 4.24 5.00 -11.15
C ILE A 86 4.85 3.63 -11.46
N LEU A 87 5.65 3.13 -10.54
CA LEU A 87 6.12 1.75 -10.54
C LEU A 87 5.26 0.93 -9.59
N ILE A 88 4.62 -0.11 -10.13
CA ILE A 88 3.71 -1.00 -9.41
C ILE A 88 4.41 -2.31 -9.12
N PHE A 89 4.38 -2.70 -7.84
CA PHE A 89 4.97 -3.93 -7.34
C PHE A 89 3.87 -4.86 -6.84
N GLN A 90 3.90 -6.11 -7.31
CA GLN A 90 3.06 -7.19 -6.82
C GLN A 90 3.92 -8.38 -6.37
N PRO A 91 3.46 -9.18 -5.39
CA PRO A 91 4.19 -10.37 -4.95
C PRO A 91 4.52 -11.31 -6.12
N GLN A 92 5.78 -11.74 -6.20
CA GLN A 92 6.27 -12.72 -7.20
C GLN A 92 6.07 -12.30 -8.67
N GLN A 93 5.96 -11.01 -8.95
CA GLN A 93 5.88 -10.46 -10.31
C GLN A 93 7.00 -9.45 -10.56
N GLN A 94 7.31 -9.22 -11.84
CA GLN A 94 8.18 -8.11 -12.23
C GLN A 94 7.45 -6.78 -12.01
N PRO A 95 8.13 -5.72 -11.57
CA PRO A 95 7.52 -4.40 -11.43
C PRO A 95 7.02 -3.87 -12.78
N GLU A 96 5.87 -3.20 -12.76
CA GLU A 96 5.27 -2.59 -13.95
C GLU A 96 5.39 -1.07 -13.87
N LEU A 97 6.01 -0.46 -14.89
CA LEU A 97 6.16 0.99 -14.99
C LEU A 97 5.04 1.58 -15.84
N PHE A 98 4.43 2.65 -15.35
CA PHE A 98 3.45 3.44 -16.06
C PHE A 98 3.84 4.91 -16.05
N HIS A 99 3.74 5.58 -17.19
CA HIS A 99 3.89 7.02 -17.28
C HIS A 99 2.53 7.69 -17.48
N GLN A 100 2.43 8.98 -17.11
CA GLN A 100 1.22 9.79 -17.29
C GLN A 100 0.60 9.69 -18.70
N ASN A 101 1.41 9.50 -19.74
CA ASN A 101 0.97 9.47 -21.14
C ASN A 101 0.55 8.08 -21.63
N ASP A 102 0.58 7.05 -20.78
CA ASP A 102 0.19 5.70 -21.16
C ASP A 102 -1.33 5.60 -21.36
N LYS A 103 -1.74 5.32 -22.60
CA LYS A 103 -3.16 5.34 -23.01
C LYS A 103 -3.90 4.02 -22.77
N ASP A 104 -3.26 3.03 -22.18
CA ASP A 104 -3.77 1.64 -22.15
C ASP A 104 -4.77 1.35 -21.01
N GLY A 105 -5.15 2.36 -20.21
CA GLY A 105 -6.15 2.21 -19.14
C GLY A 105 -5.84 1.10 -18.11
N ARG A 106 -4.60 0.58 -18.10
CA ARG A 106 -4.16 -0.54 -17.27
C ARG A 106 -4.15 -0.18 -15.78
N LEU A 107 -3.78 1.06 -15.46
CA LEU A 107 -3.88 1.61 -14.11
C LEU A 107 -5.31 1.53 -13.53
N ALA A 108 -6.34 1.76 -14.36
CA ALA A 108 -7.73 1.71 -13.92
C ALA A 108 -8.24 0.29 -13.58
N ARG A 109 -7.59 -0.75 -14.12
CA ARG A 109 -7.93 -2.16 -13.85
C ARG A 109 -7.30 -2.65 -12.54
N LEU A 110 -6.12 -2.15 -12.20
CA LEU A 110 -5.38 -2.53 -10.99
C LEU A 110 -6.01 -1.97 -9.70
N SER A 111 -6.74 -0.86 -9.79
CA SER A 111 -7.53 -0.32 -8.67
C SER A 111 -8.85 -1.05 -8.41
N GLN A 112 -9.35 -1.84 -9.37
CA GLN A 112 -10.61 -2.56 -9.26
C GLN A 112 -10.45 -4.02 -8.77
N GLY A 113 -9.31 -4.67 -9.05
CA GLY A 113 -9.05 -6.06 -8.67
C GLY A 113 -8.92 -6.36 -7.16
N ASN A 114 -9.15 -5.36 -6.30
CA ASN A 114 -9.10 -5.50 -4.84
C ASN A 114 -10.49 -5.35 -4.17
N GLN A 115 -11.57 -5.25 -4.95
CA GLN A 115 -12.95 -5.07 -4.44
C GLN A 115 -13.75 -6.39 -4.28
N ASP A 116 -13.23 -7.53 -4.74
CA ASP A 116 -13.97 -8.82 -4.79
C ASP A 116 -14.00 -9.61 -3.47
N ALA A 117 -13.88 -8.95 -2.30
CA ALA A 117 -13.93 -9.63 -1.00
C ALA A 117 -14.88 -9.00 0.02
N CYS A 118 -15.94 -8.30 -0.42
CA CYS A 118 -17.01 -7.88 0.48
C CYS A 118 -18.35 -8.50 0.04
N PRO A 119 -18.81 -9.60 0.68
CA PRO A 119 -20.15 -10.09 0.40
C PRO A 119 -21.16 -9.01 0.78
N ARG A 120 -22.03 -8.65 -0.17
CA ARG A 120 -23.16 -7.75 0.10
C ARG A 120 -24.00 -8.38 1.20
N ARG A 121 -24.14 -7.71 2.35
CA ARG A 121 -25.17 -8.07 3.32
C ARG A 121 -26.53 -7.96 2.63
N ASN A 122 -27.26 -9.07 2.58
CA ASN A 122 -28.69 -9.06 2.30
C ASN A 122 -29.35 -8.09 3.30
N GLN A 123 -29.94 -7.02 2.78
CA GLN A 123 -30.94 -6.27 3.54
C GLN A 123 -32.20 -7.12 3.54
N GLY A 124 -32.41 -7.84 4.65
CA GLY A 124 -33.68 -8.43 5.01
C GLY A 124 -34.08 -7.89 6.36
N LEU A 125 -35.08 -7.02 6.37
CA LEU A 125 -36.17 -6.88 7.33
C LEU A 125 -37.18 -5.89 6.74
#